data_AF-A0A7J2NF41-F1
#
_entry.id   AF-A0A7J2NF41-F1
#
_cell.length_a   1.000
_cell.length_b   1.000
_cell.length_c   1.000
_cell.angle_alpha   90.00
_cell.angle_beta   90.00
_cell.angle_gamma   90.00
#
_symmetry.space_group_name_H-M   'P 1'
#
loop_
_entity.id
_entity.type
_entity.pdbx_description
1 polymer ?
#
loop_
_entity_poly.entity_id
_entity_poly.type
_entity_poly.pdbx_seq_one_letter_code
_entity_poly.pdbx_strand_id
1 'polypeptide(L)'
;MESESAEDINSYIPLRYRSLATNQRFLEFNHPYFGKFEEHIKKNLEERIPEFGSKYLWGEDRKLLKECRAHAGAFSKQRKKILDATVMLVHPFYAHLSHSDKVSGEDALSEMNYYLDELIDFVEQSQKLGAKVVLFETIHHYAASTSSLLEEGFVDSVFFTEYDSGMPIDLRRLYEYRKDSVFFSGGYNGKCLSTAINVIKSFSESLDLWGVHELMLNSPQDCVGSLKVKKVKHLDRKRIISKEEALKKIKKKTTR
;
A
#
# COMPACT_ATOMS: atom_id res chain seq x y z
N MET A 1 -18.02 38.09 -29.23
CA MET A 1 -16.60 37.82 -28.92
C MET A 1 -16.42 38.18 -27.46
N GLU A 2 -16.70 37.23 -26.59
CA GLU A 2 -16.39 37.33 -25.17
C GLU A 2 -15.57 36.10 -24.84
N SER A 3 -14.35 36.35 -24.40
CA SER A 3 -13.35 35.38 -24.02
C SER A 3 -13.67 34.88 -22.62
N GLU A 4 -14.21 33.68 -22.49
CA GLU A 4 -14.15 32.93 -21.23
C GLU A 4 -12.75 32.31 -21.14
N SER A 5 -11.91 32.99 -20.39
CA SER A 5 -10.57 32.55 -20.00
C SER A 5 -10.67 31.29 -19.15
N ALA A 6 -10.03 30.23 -19.64
CA ALA A 6 -9.65 29.09 -18.84
C ALA A 6 -8.66 29.53 -17.75
N GLU A 7 -9.11 29.59 -16.49
CA GLU A 7 -8.21 29.70 -15.34
C GLU A 7 -8.72 28.83 -14.16
N ASP A 8 -7.76 28.06 -13.66
CA ASP A 8 -7.66 27.34 -12.38
C ASP A 8 -8.23 25.92 -12.22
N ILE A 9 -7.54 24.99 -12.89
CA ILE A 9 -7.48 23.54 -12.62
C ILE A 9 -6.41 23.20 -11.53
N ASN A 10 -6.10 24.10 -10.60
CA ASN A 10 -4.95 23.89 -9.68
C ASN A 10 -5.19 24.26 -8.20
N SER A 11 -6.34 23.87 -7.62
CA SER A 11 -6.41 23.69 -6.16
C SER A 11 -6.14 22.22 -5.81
N TYR A 12 -4.86 21.85 -5.90
CA TYR A 12 -4.29 20.65 -5.27
C TYR A 12 -4.72 20.65 -3.80
N ILE A 13 -5.66 19.77 -3.43
CA ILE A 13 -6.01 19.50 -2.03
C ILE A 13 -4.87 18.64 -1.48
N PRO A 14 -4.04 19.14 -0.55
CA PRO A 14 -3.04 18.31 0.09
C PRO A 14 -3.76 17.38 1.07
N LEU A 15 -3.42 16.09 1.04
CA LEU A 15 -3.60 15.16 2.16
C LEU A 15 -3.35 15.90 3.48
N ARG A 16 -4.40 16.15 4.27
CA ARG A 16 -4.24 16.77 5.59
C ARG A 16 -3.71 15.73 6.61
N TYR A 17 -2.46 15.32 6.45
CA TYR A 17 -1.68 14.75 7.56
C TYR A 17 -1.07 15.88 8.40
N ARG A 18 -1.90 16.69 9.07
CA ARG A 18 -1.44 17.57 10.15
C ARG A 18 -2.54 17.79 11.19
N SER A 19 -2.40 17.13 12.35
CA SER A 19 -2.64 17.81 13.62
C SER A 19 -1.26 18.14 14.20
N LEU A 20 -0.87 19.42 14.14
CA LEU A 20 0.35 19.94 14.77
C LEU A 20 0.21 20.09 16.30
N ALA A 21 -0.81 19.48 16.92
CA ALA A 21 -1.10 19.68 18.34
C ALA A 21 -0.99 18.43 19.22
N THR A 22 -0.91 17.21 18.67
CA THR A 22 -1.13 15.99 19.48
C THR A 22 -0.18 14.80 19.25
N ASN A 23 0.87 14.91 18.42
CA ASN A 23 1.78 13.78 18.12
C ASN A 23 1.09 12.48 17.64
N GLN A 24 -0.21 12.51 17.34
CA GLN A 24 -0.98 11.39 16.81
C GLN A 24 -1.44 11.72 15.40
N ARG A 25 -0.78 11.12 14.42
CA ARG A 25 -1.20 11.13 13.02
C ARG A 25 -2.27 10.06 12.86
N PHE A 26 -3.54 10.48 12.83
CA PHE A 26 -4.61 9.57 12.48
C PHE A 26 -4.71 9.52 10.96
N LEU A 27 -4.56 8.32 10.40
CA LEU A 27 -5.18 7.96 9.12
C LEU A 27 -6.65 8.35 9.23
N GLU A 28 -7.19 9.07 8.24
CA GLU A 28 -8.62 9.35 8.23
C GLU A 28 -9.36 8.01 8.12
N PHE A 29 -10.05 7.64 9.19
CA PHE A 29 -10.88 6.44 9.24
C PHE A 29 -12.27 6.79 8.72
N ASN A 30 -12.90 5.82 8.05
CA ASN A 30 -14.28 5.87 7.57
C ASN A 30 -14.48 6.81 6.37
N HIS A 31 -13.83 6.46 5.27
CA HIS A 31 -14.07 7.11 3.99
C HIS A 31 -15.59 7.16 3.68
N PRO A 32 -16.18 8.35 3.40
CA PRO A 32 -17.63 8.51 3.31
C PRO A 32 -18.32 7.57 2.32
N TYR A 33 -17.63 7.18 1.24
CA TYR A 33 -18.12 6.22 0.26
C TYR A 33 -18.50 4.86 0.87
N PHE A 34 -17.78 4.44 1.93
CA PHE A 34 -17.99 3.16 2.60
C PHE A 34 -18.75 3.28 3.92
N GLY A 35 -19.36 4.43 4.22
CA GLY A 35 -20.03 4.68 5.51
C GLY A 35 -21.09 3.64 5.88
N LYS A 36 -21.77 3.04 4.89
CA LYS A 36 -22.75 1.94 5.12
C LYS A 36 -22.12 0.65 5.67
N PHE A 37 -20.80 0.52 5.66
CA PHE A 37 -20.04 -0.62 6.20
C PHE A 37 -19.20 -0.23 7.42
N GLU A 38 -19.37 0.97 7.99
CA GLU A 38 -18.50 1.49 9.05
C GLU A 38 -18.35 0.51 10.22
N GLU A 39 -19.47 0.00 10.76
CA GLU A 39 -19.45 -0.95 11.87
C GLU A 39 -18.72 -2.26 11.49
N HIS A 40 -18.97 -2.78 10.29
CA HIS A 40 -18.33 -3.99 9.78
C HIS A 40 -16.82 -3.81 9.60
N ILE A 41 -16.39 -2.66 9.07
CA ILE A 41 -14.99 -2.30 8.91
C ILE A 41 -14.32 -2.20 10.27
N LYS A 42 -14.87 -1.41 11.20
CA LYS A 42 -14.34 -1.23 12.57
C LYS A 42 -14.18 -2.57 13.28
N LYS A 43 -15.24 -3.39 13.28
CA LYS A 43 -15.21 -4.73 13.88
C LYS A 43 -14.11 -5.59 13.28
N ASN A 44 -13.94 -5.58 11.96
CA ASN A 44 -12.88 -6.36 11.33
C ASN A 44 -11.47 -5.87 11.72
N LEU A 45 -11.27 -4.55 11.78
CA LEU A 45 -9.98 -3.96 12.16
C LEU A 45 -9.58 -4.29 13.61
N GLU A 46 -10.55 -4.31 14.53
CA GLU A 46 -10.35 -4.57 15.95
C GLU A 46 -10.24 -6.06 16.27
N GLU A 47 -11.21 -6.86 15.82
CA GLU A 47 -11.31 -8.28 16.19
C GLU A 47 -10.41 -9.16 15.33
N ARG A 48 -10.01 -8.68 14.14
CA ARG A 48 -9.16 -9.40 13.18
C ARG A 48 -9.57 -10.85 12.99
N ILE A 49 -10.88 -11.13 12.97
CA ILE A 49 -11.44 -12.49 12.99
C ILE A 49 -10.78 -13.34 11.91
N PRO A 50 -9.83 -14.22 12.27
CA PRO A 50 -9.29 -15.19 11.34
C PRO A 50 -10.44 -16.16 11.06
N GLU A 51 -10.68 -16.49 9.80
CA GLU A 51 -11.47 -17.67 9.41
C GLU A 51 -13.00 -17.55 9.25
N PHE A 52 -13.61 -16.36 9.12
CA PHE A 52 -14.95 -16.28 8.53
C PHE A 52 -14.93 -15.60 7.15
N GLY A 53 -15.12 -16.40 6.09
CA GLY A 53 -15.63 -15.87 4.81
C GLY A 53 -14.89 -16.21 3.52
N SER A 54 -14.25 -17.37 3.36
CA SER A 54 -13.98 -17.96 2.02
C SER A 54 -13.39 -17.00 0.96
N LYS A 55 -12.49 -16.06 1.29
CA LYS A 55 -12.00 -15.00 0.36
C LYS A 55 -13.08 -13.96 -0.01
N TYR A 56 -13.80 -13.46 0.99
CA TYR A 56 -14.87 -12.48 0.84
C TYR A 56 -16.06 -12.94 -0.03
N LEU A 57 -16.38 -14.24 -0.04
CA LEU A 57 -17.45 -14.78 -0.90
C LEU A 57 -18.86 -14.68 -0.29
N TRP A 58 -18.99 -14.23 0.96
CA TRP A 58 -20.26 -14.25 1.69
C TRP A 58 -20.54 -12.96 2.46
N GLY A 59 -21.79 -12.78 2.86
CA GLY A 59 -22.20 -11.74 3.81
C GLY A 59 -21.82 -10.32 3.41
N GLU A 60 -21.44 -9.53 4.42
CA GLU A 60 -21.03 -8.13 4.25
C GLU A 60 -19.68 -8.01 3.55
N ASP A 61 -18.77 -8.97 3.72
CA ASP A 61 -17.48 -9.01 3.00
C ASP A 61 -17.68 -9.07 1.48
N ARG A 62 -18.62 -9.87 0.98
CA ARG A 62 -18.92 -9.92 -0.47
C ARG A 62 -19.47 -8.59 -0.97
N LYS A 63 -20.35 -7.95 -0.20
CA LYS A 63 -20.92 -6.65 -0.54
C LYS A 63 -19.83 -5.58 -0.55
N LEU A 64 -19.00 -5.54 0.49
CA LEU A 64 -17.88 -4.61 0.63
C LEU A 64 -16.86 -4.82 -0.50
N LEU A 65 -16.45 -6.06 -0.80
CA LEU A 65 -15.54 -6.35 -1.92
C LEU A 65 -16.10 -5.84 -3.26
N LYS A 66 -17.41 -5.97 -3.51
CA LYS A 66 -18.05 -5.45 -4.72
C LYS A 66 -17.90 -3.92 -4.80
N GLU A 67 -18.16 -3.23 -3.70
CA GLU A 67 -18.08 -1.76 -3.60
C GLU A 67 -16.62 -1.29 -3.71
N CYS A 68 -15.68 -1.95 -3.03
CA CYS A 68 -14.25 -1.66 -3.13
C CYS A 68 -13.74 -1.86 -4.57
N ARG A 69 -14.20 -2.88 -5.29
CA ARG A 69 -13.86 -3.10 -6.70
C ARG A 69 -14.46 -2.04 -7.62
N ALA A 70 -15.72 -1.66 -7.39
CA ALA A 70 -16.37 -0.61 -8.17
C ALA A 70 -15.65 0.73 -7.97
N HIS A 71 -15.37 1.08 -6.72
CA HIS A 71 -14.62 2.26 -6.35
C HIS A 71 -13.21 2.25 -6.96
N ALA A 72 -12.46 1.17 -6.75
CA ALA A 72 -11.11 1.05 -7.33
C ALA A 72 -11.15 1.13 -8.86
N GLY A 73 -12.15 0.56 -9.52
CA GLY A 73 -12.33 0.66 -10.97
C GLY A 73 -12.62 2.08 -11.45
N ALA A 74 -13.39 2.86 -10.69
CA ALA A 74 -13.71 4.25 -11.02
C ALA A 74 -12.52 5.20 -10.86
N PHE A 75 -11.66 4.96 -9.86
CA PHE A 75 -10.53 5.85 -9.54
C PHE A 75 -9.17 5.33 -10.00
N SER A 76 -9.05 4.09 -10.49
CA SER A 76 -7.80 3.59 -11.06
C SER A 76 -7.43 4.40 -12.28
N LYS A 77 -6.42 5.26 -12.12
CA LYS A 77 -5.88 6.03 -13.24
C LYS A 77 -5.05 5.09 -14.09
N GLN A 78 -5.50 4.86 -15.33
CA GLN A 78 -4.62 4.28 -16.36
C GLN A 78 -3.63 5.33 -16.81
N ARG A 79 -2.72 5.76 -15.92
CA ARG A 79 -1.61 6.62 -16.33
C ARG A 79 -0.82 5.86 -17.36
N LYS A 80 -0.53 6.53 -18.49
CA LYS A 80 0.36 5.98 -19.50
C LYS A 80 1.68 5.69 -18.80
N LYS A 81 2.02 4.42 -18.70
CA LYS A 81 3.24 3.95 -18.06
C LYS A 81 4.43 4.64 -18.75
N ILE A 82 5.13 5.49 -18.00
CA ILE A 82 6.31 6.21 -18.52
C ILE A 82 7.54 5.30 -18.38
N LEU A 83 7.62 4.54 -17.29
CA LEU A 83 8.75 3.67 -16.96
C LEU A 83 8.32 2.21 -16.78
N ASP A 84 9.19 1.28 -17.14
CA ASP A 84 9.12 -0.13 -16.73
C ASP A 84 9.54 -0.35 -15.27
N ALA A 85 8.96 0.44 -14.38
CA ALA A 85 9.17 0.38 -12.93
C ALA A 85 7.83 0.46 -12.19
N THR A 86 7.63 -0.46 -11.25
CA THR A 86 6.44 -0.52 -10.40
C THR A 86 6.84 -0.64 -8.93
N VAL A 87 6.28 0.23 -8.10
CA VAL A 87 6.32 0.12 -6.64
C VAL A 87 5.09 -0.65 -6.18
N MET A 88 5.30 -1.74 -5.45
CA MET A 88 4.23 -2.56 -4.87
C MET A 88 4.26 -2.45 -3.36
N LEU A 89 3.18 -1.93 -2.78
CA LEU A 89 3.02 -1.73 -1.35
C LEU A 89 2.05 -2.78 -0.79
N VAL A 90 2.53 -3.61 0.14
CA VAL A 90 1.74 -4.70 0.71
C VAL A 90 1.22 -4.29 2.08
N HIS A 91 -0.08 -4.09 2.21
CA HIS A 91 -0.75 -3.64 3.45
C HIS A 91 0.01 -2.52 4.16
N PRO A 92 0.27 -1.38 3.47
CA PRO A 92 1.14 -0.34 3.99
C PRO A 92 0.70 0.21 5.36
N PHE A 93 -0.60 0.23 5.63
CA PHE A 93 -1.13 0.80 6.88
C PHE A 93 -1.51 -0.25 7.92
N TYR A 94 -1.13 -1.51 7.72
CA TYR A 94 -1.60 -2.59 8.57
C TYR A 94 -1.25 -2.42 10.05
N ALA A 95 -0.02 -1.96 10.34
CA ALA A 95 0.43 -1.69 11.71
C ALA A 95 -0.43 -0.59 12.37
N HIS A 96 -0.74 0.45 11.62
CA HIS A 96 -1.50 1.60 12.10
C HIS A 96 -3.01 1.29 12.27
N LEU A 97 -3.58 0.49 11.36
CA LEU A 97 -5.02 0.24 11.31
C LEU A 97 -5.48 -0.92 12.19
N SER A 98 -4.64 -1.94 12.39
CA SER A 98 -5.08 -3.18 13.03
C SER A 98 -4.21 -3.68 14.17
N HIS A 99 -2.96 -3.23 14.27
CA HIS A 99 -2.03 -3.72 15.30
C HIS A 99 -1.40 -2.56 16.10
N SER A 100 -2.03 -1.39 16.11
CA SER A 100 -1.55 -0.22 16.85
C SER A 100 -1.57 -0.51 18.36
N ASP A 101 -2.54 -1.29 18.83
CA ASP A 101 -2.65 -1.79 20.20
C ASP A 101 -1.54 -2.81 20.56
N LYS A 102 -0.88 -3.40 19.56
CA LYS A 102 0.25 -4.34 19.74
C LYS A 102 1.61 -3.64 19.70
N VAL A 103 1.66 -2.35 19.36
CA VAL A 103 2.89 -1.56 19.37
C VAL A 103 3.09 -0.99 20.76
N SER A 104 3.96 -1.63 21.54
CA SER A 104 4.31 -1.19 22.90
C SER A 104 5.68 -0.49 22.92
N GLY A 105 5.74 0.68 23.55
CA GLY A 105 6.98 1.43 23.78
C GLY A 105 7.19 2.58 22.78
N GLU A 106 7.87 3.63 23.27
CA GLU A 106 8.10 4.86 22.49
C GLU A 106 8.93 4.60 21.22
N ASP A 107 9.93 3.72 21.30
CA ASP A 107 10.77 3.35 20.16
C ASP A 107 9.96 2.70 19.03
N ALA A 108 9.13 1.70 19.33
CA ALA A 108 8.33 1.00 18.33
C ALA A 108 7.27 1.92 17.71
N LEU A 109 6.68 2.82 18.49
CA LEU A 109 5.77 3.85 17.99
C LEU A 109 6.49 4.86 17.07
N SER A 110 7.69 5.29 17.46
CA SER A 110 8.55 6.17 16.66
C SER A 110 8.93 5.50 15.33
N GLU A 111 9.29 4.21 15.36
CA GLU A 111 9.59 3.43 14.16
C GLU A 111 8.38 3.28 13.23
N MET A 112 7.18 3.06 13.79
CA MET A 112 5.94 2.97 13.03
C MET A 112 5.60 4.29 12.33
N ASN A 113 5.72 5.42 13.04
CA ASN A 113 5.46 6.75 12.50
C ASN A 113 6.51 7.18 11.47
N TYR A 114 7.79 6.87 11.72
CA TYR A 114 8.88 7.11 10.78
C TYR A 114 8.66 6.34 9.48
N TYR A 115 8.28 5.06 9.58
CA TYR A 115 7.92 4.26 8.42
C TYR A 115 6.81 4.90 7.58
N LEU A 116 5.77 5.45 8.22
CA LEU A 116 4.66 6.10 7.50
C LEU A 116 5.14 7.32 6.71
N ASP A 117 5.95 8.19 7.31
CA ASP A 117 6.50 9.37 6.63
C ASP A 117 7.35 8.99 5.43
N GLU A 118 8.27 8.04 5.63
CA GLU A 118 9.18 7.59 4.61
C GLU A 118 8.45 6.88 3.46
N LEU A 119 7.36 6.16 3.77
CA LEU A 119 6.52 5.51 2.78
C LEU A 119 5.81 6.54 1.90
N ILE A 120 5.19 7.57 2.49
CA ILE A 120 4.49 8.62 1.74
C ILE A 120 5.49 9.38 0.85
N ASP A 121 6.62 9.80 1.42
CA ASP A 121 7.70 10.45 0.65
C ASP A 121 8.17 9.58 -0.53
N PHE A 122 8.40 8.28 -0.29
CA PHE A 122 8.80 7.35 -1.35
C PHE A 122 7.75 7.20 -2.45
N VAL A 123 6.46 7.14 -2.10
CA VAL A 123 5.35 7.09 -3.06
C VAL A 123 5.35 8.33 -3.93
N GLU A 124 5.38 9.53 -3.34
CA GLU A 124 5.38 10.79 -4.07
C GLU A 124 6.56 10.90 -5.04
N GLN A 125 7.76 10.57 -4.56
CA GLN A 125 8.96 10.64 -5.38
C GLN A 125 8.94 9.62 -6.51
N SER A 126 8.50 8.39 -6.24
CA SER A 126 8.39 7.34 -7.26
C SER A 126 7.41 7.74 -8.38
N GLN A 127 6.30 8.38 -8.03
CA GLN A 127 5.34 8.89 -9.00
C GLN A 127 5.89 10.05 -9.83
N LYS A 128 6.58 11.01 -9.20
CA LYS A 128 7.24 12.11 -9.90
C LYS A 128 8.26 11.60 -10.94
N LEU A 129 8.86 10.44 -10.67
CA LEU A 129 9.76 9.76 -11.61
C LEU A 129 9.02 8.98 -12.72
N GLY A 130 7.71 8.78 -12.60
CA GLY A 130 6.88 8.06 -13.59
C GLY A 130 6.77 6.56 -13.36
N ALA A 131 7.12 6.06 -12.17
CA ALA A 131 6.83 4.68 -11.77
C ALA A 131 5.34 4.50 -11.45
N LYS A 132 4.80 3.31 -11.73
CA LYS A 132 3.48 2.93 -11.23
C LYS A 132 3.56 2.61 -9.74
N VAL A 133 2.54 2.98 -8.97
CA VAL A 133 2.39 2.62 -7.56
C VAL A 133 1.14 1.77 -7.41
N VAL A 134 1.30 0.59 -6.81
CA VAL A 134 0.26 -0.42 -6.72
C VAL A 134 0.12 -0.87 -5.27
N LEU A 135 -1.11 -0.96 -4.78
CA LEU A 135 -1.40 -1.51 -3.46
C LEU A 135 -1.82 -2.97 -3.52
N PHE A 136 -1.39 -3.75 -2.54
CA PHE A 136 -1.92 -5.06 -2.19
C PHE A 136 -2.60 -4.89 -0.85
N GLU A 137 -3.93 -5.00 -0.81
CA GLU A 137 -4.69 -4.56 0.34
C GLU A 137 -5.90 -5.44 0.68
N THR A 138 -6.26 -5.49 1.96
CA THR A 138 -7.54 -6.06 2.37
C THR A 138 -8.70 -5.14 1.96
N ILE A 139 -9.91 -5.67 1.80
CA ILE A 139 -11.06 -4.81 1.51
C ILE A 139 -11.35 -3.82 2.66
N HIS A 140 -11.05 -4.22 3.90
CA HIS A 140 -11.30 -3.45 5.11
C HIS A 140 -10.32 -2.30 5.26
N HIS A 141 -9.01 -2.53 5.07
CA HIS A 141 -8.00 -1.45 5.10
C HIS A 141 -8.16 -0.49 3.92
N TYR A 142 -8.55 -1.00 2.76
CA TYR A 142 -8.87 -0.17 1.61
C TYR A 142 -10.01 0.79 1.90
N ALA A 143 -11.14 0.25 2.36
CA ALA A 143 -12.31 1.05 2.69
C ALA A 143 -12.08 1.98 3.90
N ALA A 144 -11.23 1.56 4.83
CA ALA A 144 -10.91 2.36 6.00
C ALA A 144 -10.05 3.58 5.67
N SER A 145 -9.05 3.45 4.79
CA SER A 145 -8.06 4.51 4.60
C SER A 145 -7.36 4.54 3.23
N THR A 146 -6.96 3.41 2.63
CA THR A 146 -6.12 3.47 1.42
C THR A 146 -6.89 3.81 0.14
N SER A 147 -8.22 3.88 0.17
CA SER A 147 -9.03 4.38 -0.95
C SER A 147 -8.70 5.83 -1.30
N SER A 148 -8.47 6.70 -0.30
CA SER A 148 -8.15 8.10 -0.51
C SER A 148 -6.86 8.29 -1.32
N LEU A 149 -5.86 7.44 -1.11
CA LEU A 149 -4.61 7.47 -1.89
C LEU A 149 -4.85 7.22 -3.39
N LEU A 150 -5.85 6.40 -3.72
CA LEU A 150 -6.23 6.13 -5.10
C LEU A 150 -6.95 7.34 -5.71
N GLU A 151 -7.89 7.94 -4.97
CA GLU A 151 -8.67 9.10 -5.40
C GLU A 151 -7.79 10.31 -5.71
N GLU A 152 -6.85 10.59 -4.81
CA GLU A 152 -5.87 11.67 -4.95
C GLU A 152 -4.81 11.35 -6.01
N GLY A 153 -4.68 10.09 -6.41
CA GLY A 153 -3.76 9.64 -7.44
C GLY A 153 -2.34 9.37 -6.95
N PHE A 154 -2.13 9.17 -5.65
CA PHE A 154 -0.90 8.61 -5.06
C PHE A 154 -0.73 7.11 -5.34
N VAL A 155 -1.79 6.44 -5.77
CA VAL A 155 -1.79 5.05 -6.23
C VAL A 155 -2.42 4.96 -7.62
N ASP A 156 -1.91 4.07 -8.47
CA ASP A 156 -2.45 3.80 -9.80
C ASP A 156 -3.52 2.70 -9.79
N SER A 157 -3.31 1.67 -8.97
CA SER A 157 -4.23 0.54 -8.89
C SER A 157 -4.12 -0.23 -7.58
N VAL A 158 -5.16 -1.03 -7.30
CA VAL A 158 -5.23 -1.88 -6.11
C VAL A 158 -5.48 -3.34 -6.51
N PHE A 159 -4.78 -4.23 -5.83
CA PHE A 159 -4.98 -5.66 -5.79
C PHE A 159 -5.55 -6.05 -4.44
N PHE A 160 -6.81 -6.47 -4.41
CA PHE A 160 -7.38 -7.00 -3.18
C PHE A 160 -6.78 -8.37 -2.87
N THR A 161 -6.34 -8.57 -1.64
CA THR A 161 -5.71 -9.80 -1.17
C THR A 161 -6.68 -10.70 -0.41
N GLU A 162 -6.34 -11.97 -0.25
CA GLU A 162 -7.03 -12.89 0.63
C GLU A 162 -6.68 -12.55 2.10
N TYR A 163 -7.39 -11.58 2.66
CA TYR A 163 -7.13 -11.07 4.00
C TYR A 163 -5.64 -10.75 4.19
N ASP A 164 -5.04 -11.25 5.26
CA ASP A 164 -3.70 -10.91 5.74
C ASP A 164 -2.61 -11.80 5.14
N SER A 165 -2.96 -12.59 4.12
CA SER A 165 -2.02 -13.49 3.49
C SER A 165 -1.05 -12.75 2.57
N GLY A 166 -1.40 -11.56 2.06
CA GLY A 166 -0.70 -10.90 0.95
C GLY A 166 -0.92 -11.56 -0.42
N MET A 167 -1.76 -12.60 -0.52
CA MET A 167 -2.10 -13.28 -1.78
C MET A 167 -3.19 -12.52 -2.54
N PRO A 168 -2.97 -12.02 -3.78
CA PRO A 168 -4.02 -11.37 -4.55
C PRO A 168 -5.16 -12.32 -4.94
N ILE A 169 -6.40 -11.84 -4.88
CA ILE A 169 -7.59 -12.61 -5.27
C ILE A 169 -7.63 -12.84 -6.79
N ASP A 170 -7.10 -11.90 -7.59
CA ASP A 170 -7.04 -12.01 -9.06
C ASP A 170 -5.59 -11.96 -9.56
N LEU A 171 -4.97 -13.15 -9.62
CA LEU A 171 -3.59 -13.31 -10.06
C LEU A 171 -3.37 -12.92 -11.53
N ARG A 172 -4.41 -13.00 -12.38
CA ARG A 172 -4.26 -12.74 -13.83
C ARG A 172 -3.86 -11.29 -14.10
N ARG A 173 -4.34 -10.36 -13.29
CA ARG A 173 -3.98 -8.93 -13.38
C ARG A 173 -2.50 -8.67 -13.10
N LEU A 174 -1.79 -9.58 -12.43
CA LEU A 174 -0.34 -9.45 -12.17
C LEU A 174 0.49 -9.58 -13.45
N TYR A 175 -0.07 -10.21 -14.49
CA TYR A 175 0.62 -10.40 -15.76
C TYR A 175 1.01 -9.08 -16.44
N GLU A 176 0.30 -7.98 -16.14
CA GLU A 176 0.65 -6.63 -16.61
C GLU A 176 2.05 -6.19 -16.15
N TYR A 177 2.49 -6.66 -14.98
CA TYR A 177 3.72 -6.21 -14.30
C TYR A 177 4.89 -7.17 -14.48
N ARG A 178 4.73 -8.25 -15.26
CA ARG A 178 5.73 -9.32 -15.37
C ARG A 178 7.09 -8.87 -15.92
N LYS A 179 7.12 -7.79 -16.70
CA LYS A 179 8.34 -7.25 -17.33
C LYS A 179 8.98 -6.12 -16.52
N ASP A 180 8.31 -5.66 -15.46
CA ASP A 180 8.71 -4.47 -14.72
C ASP A 180 9.90 -4.77 -13.81
N SER A 181 10.64 -3.71 -13.49
CA SER A 181 11.40 -3.66 -12.25
C SER A 181 10.43 -3.40 -11.11
N VAL A 182 10.33 -4.34 -10.16
CA VAL A 182 9.38 -4.24 -9.05
C VAL A 182 10.12 -3.89 -7.75
N PHE A 183 9.63 -2.88 -7.05
CA PHE A 183 10.15 -2.42 -5.77
C PHE A 183 9.10 -2.68 -4.68
N PHE A 184 9.39 -3.59 -3.77
CA PHE A 184 8.51 -3.97 -2.68
C PHE A 184 8.75 -3.15 -1.43
N SER A 185 7.65 -2.80 -0.80
CA SER A 185 7.56 -2.19 0.51
C SER A 185 6.26 -2.68 1.18
N GLY A 186 6.12 -2.50 2.49
CA GLY A 186 4.87 -2.79 3.18
C GLY A 186 5.01 -3.45 4.55
N GLY A 187 3.88 -3.90 5.05
CA GLY A 187 3.74 -4.56 6.33
C GLY A 187 4.20 -6.02 6.32
N TYR A 188 4.82 -6.39 7.43
CA TYR A 188 5.07 -7.73 7.94
C TYR A 188 5.92 -8.64 7.04
N ASN A 189 7.20 -8.30 7.02
CA ASN A 189 8.27 -9.20 6.60
C ASN A 189 8.13 -10.58 7.26
N GLY A 190 8.07 -11.63 6.45
CA GLY A 190 7.84 -13.00 6.91
C GLY A 190 6.39 -13.46 6.94
N LYS A 191 5.42 -12.57 6.71
CA LYS A 191 3.99 -12.87 6.59
C LYS A 191 3.49 -12.40 5.22
N CYS A 192 2.57 -11.44 5.17
CA CYS A 192 1.93 -10.97 3.94
C CYS A 192 2.91 -10.47 2.88
N LEU A 193 3.91 -9.68 3.27
CA LEU A 193 4.94 -9.20 2.34
C LEU A 193 5.69 -10.35 1.66
N SER A 194 6.05 -11.38 2.42
CA SER A 194 6.76 -12.55 1.88
C SER A 194 5.92 -13.31 0.86
N THR A 195 4.64 -13.52 1.15
CA THR A 195 3.71 -14.17 0.22
C THR A 195 3.58 -13.36 -1.06
N ALA A 196 3.35 -12.05 -0.97
CA ALA A 196 3.23 -11.18 -2.14
C ALA A 196 4.51 -11.20 -3.01
N ILE A 197 5.69 -11.15 -2.39
CA ILE A 197 6.97 -11.29 -3.08
C ILE A 197 7.07 -12.63 -3.82
N ASN A 198 6.74 -13.74 -3.14
CA ASN A 198 6.80 -15.08 -3.75
C ASN A 198 5.83 -15.22 -4.92
N VAL A 199 4.61 -14.67 -4.79
CA VAL A 199 3.62 -14.64 -5.87
C VAL A 199 4.17 -13.88 -7.06
N ILE A 200 4.60 -12.63 -6.89
CA ILE A 200 5.14 -11.83 -8.01
C ILE A 200 6.37 -12.49 -8.63
N LYS A 201 7.25 -13.09 -7.82
CA LYS A 201 8.41 -13.82 -8.30
C LYS A 201 8.04 -14.99 -9.23
N SER A 202 6.91 -15.65 -8.99
CA SER A 202 6.42 -16.72 -9.87
C SER A 202 5.87 -16.22 -11.21
N PHE A 203 5.52 -14.93 -11.33
CA PHE A 203 5.00 -14.32 -12.56
C PHE A 203 6.02 -13.43 -13.29
N SER A 204 7.09 -12.99 -12.62
CA SER A 204 8.07 -12.05 -13.17
C SER A 204 8.99 -12.71 -14.20
N GLU A 205 9.07 -12.12 -15.40
CA GLU A 205 10.02 -12.48 -16.45
C GLU A 205 11.39 -11.78 -16.24
N SER A 206 11.41 -10.60 -15.61
CA SER A 206 12.60 -9.74 -15.52
C SER A 206 13.60 -10.15 -14.43
N LEU A 207 13.18 -10.97 -13.45
CA LEU A 207 13.88 -11.22 -12.18
C LEU A 207 14.27 -9.94 -11.41
N ASP A 208 13.77 -8.76 -11.82
CA ASP A 208 14.22 -7.47 -11.33
C ASP A 208 13.37 -7.00 -10.15
N LEU A 209 13.39 -7.81 -9.09
CA LEU A 209 12.61 -7.60 -7.86
C LEU A 209 13.52 -7.10 -6.74
N TRP A 210 13.13 -6.01 -6.10
CA TRP A 210 13.91 -5.34 -5.05
C TRP A 210 13.05 -5.13 -3.81
N GLY A 211 13.63 -5.33 -2.63
CA GLY A 211 13.01 -4.96 -1.37
C GLY A 211 13.61 -3.67 -0.82
N VAL A 212 12.77 -2.69 -0.49
CA VAL A 212 13.19 -1.41 0.13
C VAL A 212 13.12 -1.54 1.65
N HIS A 213 14.25 -1.84 2.30
CA HIS A 213 14.22 -2.33 3.69
C HIS A 213 13.76 -1.30 4.72
N GLU A 214 14.01 -0.01 4.50
CA GLU A 214 13.53 1.09 5.35
C GLU A 214 12.00 1.19 5.33
N LEU A 215 11.39 0.72 4.24
CA LEU A 215 9.95 0.74 4.03
C LEU A 215 9.37 -0.67 4.21
N MET A 216 9.90 -1.43 5.16
CA MET A 216 9.36 -2.71 5.58
C MET A 216 9.29 -2.79 7.09
N LEU A 217 8.21 -3.37 7.60
CA LEU A 217 8.02 -3.61 9.04
C LEU A 217 7.98 -5.10 9.34
N ASN A 218 8.49 -5.51 10.49
CA ASN A 218 8.11 -6.79 11.10
C ASN A 218 6.74 -6.66 11.77
N SER A 219 6.07 -7.79 11.98
CA SER A 219 4.82 -7.85 12.72
C SER A 219 5.04 -7.45 14.18
N PRO A 220 4.30 -6.47 14.74
CA PRO A 220 4.36 -6.14 16.16
C PRO A 220 4.08 -7.35 17.07
N GLN A 221 3.26 -8.29 16.58
CA GLN A 221 2.96 -9.55 17.28
C GLN A 221 4.18 -10.48 17.43
N ASP A 222 5.17 -10.37 16.54
CA ASP A 222 6.33 -11.28 16.49
C ASP A 222 7.62 -10.61 16.96
N CYS A 223 7.63 -9.28 17.13
CA CYS A 223 8.81 -8.48 17.42
C CYS A 223 8.49 -7.47 18.51
N VAL A 224 8.86 -7.80 19.75
CA VAL A 224 8.72 -6.90 20.90
C VAL A 224 9.82 -5.83 20.84
N GLY A 225 9.43 -4.55 20.90
CA GLY A 225 10.31 -3.40 21.08
C GLY A 225 10.87 -2.76 19.81
N SER A 226 10.98 -3.48 18.68
CA SER A 226 11.40 -2.88 17.40
C SER A 226 10.72 -3.54 16.22
N LEU A 227 10.20 -2.72 15.31
CA LEU A 227 9.55 -3.13 14.07
C LEU A 227 10.52 -3.17 12.88
N LYS A 228 11.74 -2.63 13.04
CA LYS A 228 12.75 -2.58 11.98
C LYS A 228 13.11 -3.96 11.43
N VAL A 229 13.16 -4.04 10.11
CA VAL A 229 13.57 -5.27 9.41
C VAL A 229 15.09 -5.34 9.31
N LYS A 230 15.69 -6.28 10.07
CA LYS A 230 17.13 -6.59 9.97
C LYS A 230 17.47 -7.49 8.77
N LYS A 231 16.50 -8.27 8.31
CA LYS A 231 16.64 -9.21 7.18
C LYS A 231 15.29 -9.38 6.49
N VAL A 232 15.24 -9.12 5.19
CA VAL A 232 14.06 -9.40 4.37
C VAL A 232 14.04 -10.90 4.04
N LYS A 233 12.92 -11.57 4.31
CA LYS A 233 12.74 -12.99 3.99
C LYS A 233 12.41 -13.14 2.50
N HIS A 234 12.82 -14.27 1.90
CA HIS A 234 12.55 -14.64 0.50
C HIS A 234 13.14 -13.73 -0.60
N LEU A 235 13.94 -12.74 -0.24
CA LEU A 235 14.79 -11.99 -1.16
C LEU A 235 16.26 -12.25 -0.88
N ASP A 236 17.05 -12.38 -1.96
CA ASP A 236 18.51 -12.42 -1.85
C ASP A 236 19.01 -11.12 -1.23
N ARG A 237 20.06 -11.17 -0.39
CA ARG A 237 20.64 -9.97 0.22
C ARG A 237 21.00 -8.88 -0.81
N LYS A 238 21.46 -9.27 -2.00
CA LYS A 238 21.79 -8.36 -3.10
C LYS A 238 20.57 -7.64 -3.72
N ARG A 239 19.35 -8.07 -3.39
CA ARG A 239 18.08 -7.50 -3.85
C ARG A 239 17.43 -6.63 -2.78
N ILE A 240 18.07 -6.44 -1.64
CA ILE A 240 17.62 -5.55 -0.57
C ILE A 240 18.41 -4.25 -0.72
N ILE A 241 17.70 -3.12 -0.83
CA ILE A 241 18.28 -1.81 -1.14
C ILE A 241 17.65 -0.72 -0.25
N SER A 242 18.33 0.42 -0.13
CA SER A 242 17.77 1.60 0.57
C SER A 242 16.71 2.31 -0.28
N LYS A 243 15.96 3.22 0.35
CA LYS A 243 15.01 4.12 -0.33
C LYS A 243 15.68 4.92 -1.45
N GLU A 244 16.83 5.52 -1.18
CA GLU A 244 17.58 6.33 -2.16
C GLU A 244 18.08 5.49 -3.33
N GLU A 245 18.55 4.27 -3.06
CA GLU A 245 18.97 3.34 -4.11
C GLU A 245 17.79 2.91 -4.99
N ALA A 246 16.61 2.68 -4.40
CA ALA A 246 15.39 2.38 -5.14
C ALA A 246 15.02 3.54 -6.06
N LEU A 247 14.98 4.77 -5.55
CA LEU A 247 14.68 5.97 -6.36
C LEU A 247 15.70 6.19 -7.48
N LYS A 248 17.00 5.97 -7.22
CA LYS A 248 18.05 6.02 -8.26
C LYS A 248 17.82 4.97 -9.34
N LYS A 249 17.42 3.75 -8.98
CA LYS A 249 17.12 2.68 -9.95
C LYS A 249 15.88 2.99 -10.78
N ILE A 250 14.82 3.51 -10.15
CA ILE A 250 13.61 3.98 -10.85
C ILE A 250 14.00 5.06 -11.87
N LYS A 251 14.73 6.09 -11.45
CA LYS A 251 15.19 7.18 -12.34
C LYS A 251 16.05 6.71 -13.52
N LYS A 252 16.88 5.68 -13.34
CA LYS A 252 17.70 5.12 -14.43
C LYS A 252 16.89 4.41 -15.51
N LYS A 253 15.63 4.02 -15.23
CA LYS A 253 14.74 3.41 -16.23
C LYS A 253 14.17 4.45 -17.20
N THR A 254 14.28 5.74 -16.90
CA THR A 254 13.78 6.84 -17.75
C THR A 254 14.64 7.10 -18.99
N THR A 255 15.91 6.67 -18.98
CA THR A 255 16.90 7.04 -20.00
C THR A 255 17.16 5.94 -21.05
N ARG A 256 16.24 4.98 -21.21
CA ARG A 256 16.30 3.95 -22.25
C ARG A 256 15.13 4.13 -23.21
#